data_AF-A0A060ZAB4-F1
#
_entry.id   AF-A0A060ZAB4-F1
#
_cell.length_a   1.000
_cell.length_b   1.000
_cell.length_c   1.000
_cell.angle_alpha   90.00
_cell.angle_beta   90.00
_cell.angle_gamma   90.00
#
_symmetry.space_group_name_H-M   'P 1'
#
loop_
_entity.id
_entity.type
_entity.pdbx_description
1 polymer ?
#
loop_
_entity_poly.entity_id
_entity_poly.type
_entity_poly.pdbx_seq_one_letter_code
_entity_poly.pdbx_strand_id
1 'polypeptide(L)'
;MRYPLLLMELLSATPESHHDRPLLAQALLSIKEINVNINEYKRRKDLVLKYRKGDEDTLIDKISKLSMHSIIKKSNRVSSHLKHLTGISPQIKDEAFDEAEKRFRLQERLIKSFIRDISLYLQHIRESASVKVLAAISFCDIYTDRSQLDPERFQRAHRSISDKQFPHFQKERAEALVIFPLTQLLLMFAGPHKLIQKRFDKLLDYDNCKERAERLKDRRVQDELQAARNNYEALNAQLLDELPKFHRAAEDLFTGCVRAFAQAQRDFTKLTLGQLQPLLQVSVCVCVCVCVCVCVCVCVCVCVCVCVC
;
A
#
# COMPACT_ATOMS: atom_id res chain seq x y z
N MET A 1 -28.68 -8.49 18.36
CA MET A 1 -29.90 -7.67 18.14
C MET A 1 -31.13 -8.57 18.32
N ARG A 2 -32.23 -8.08 18.90
CA ARG A 2 -33.46 -8.88 19.15
C ARG A 2 -34.41 -8.94 17.94
N TYR A 3 -34.28 -8.02 16.98
CA TYR A 3 -35.16 -7.89 15.81
C TYR A 3 -35.26 -9.12 14.88
N PRO A 4 -34.20 -9.91 14.63
CA PRO A 4 -34.33 -11.12 13.82
C PRO A 4 -35.21 -12.19 14.47
N LEU A 5 -35.19 -12.29 15.80
CA LEU A 5 -36.03 -13.24 16.54
C LEU A 5 -37.50 -12.82 16.47
N LEU A 6 -37.77 -11.51 16.63
CA LEU A 6 -39.12 -10.96 16.51
C LEU A 6 -39.70 -11.15 15.10
N LEU A 7 -38.93 -10.87 14.05
CA LEU A 7 -39.37 -11.06 12.66
C LEU A 7 -39.55 -12.55 12.31
N MET A 8 -38.76 -13.44 12.92
CA MET A 8 -38.90 -14.88 12.74
C MET A 8 -40.19 -15.41 13.38
N GLU A 9 -40.50 -14.97 14.61
CA GLU A 9 -41.75 -15.30 15.31
C GLU A 9 -42.98 -14.69 14.60
N LEU A 10 -42.85 -13.47 14.06
CA LEU A 10 -43.94 -12.85 13.31
C LEU A 10 -44.22 -13.60 12.00
N LEU A 11 -43.14 -14.04 11.31
CA LEU A 11 -43.25 -14.84 10.10
C LEU A 11 -43.82 -16.25 10.38
N SER A 12 -43.45 -16.89 11.49
CA SER A 12 -43.98 -18.21 11.87
C SER A 12 -45.47 -18.15 12.25
N ALA A 13 -45.92 -17.05 12.87
CA ALA A 13 -47.31 -16.82 13.21
C ALA A 13 -48.20 -16.34 12.04
N THR A 14 -47.60 -15.92 10.91
CA THR A 14 -48.34 -15.40 9.74
C THR A 14 -48.73 -16.54 8.78
N PRO A 15 -50.01 -16.72 8.41
CA PRO A 15 -50.45 -17.77 7.49
C PRO A 15 -49.80 -17.69 6.10
N GLU A 16 -49.65 -18.83 5.41
CA GLU A 16 -49.00 -18.90 4.10
C GLU A 16 -49.70 -18.09 2.99
N SER A 17 -51.02 -17.93 3.10
CA SER A 17 -51.85 -17.15 2.17
C SER A 17 -51.86 -15.65 2.45
N HIS A 18 -51.20 -15.17 3.51
CA HIS A 18 -51.24 -13.78 3.91
C HIS A 18 -50.36 -12.90 3.01
N HIS A 19 -50.90 -11.78 2.54
CA HIS A 19 -50.23 -10.89 1.58
C HIS A 19 -48.91 -10.28 2.10
N ASP A 20 -48.76 -10.10 3.41
CA ASP A 20 -47.53 -9.55 4.01
C ASP A 20 -46.42 -10.58 4.25
N ARG A 21 -46.70 -11.88 4.17
CA ARG A 21 -45.71 -12.95 4.41
C ARG A 21 -44.45 -12.82 3.54
N PRO A 22 -44.53 -12.54 2.21
CA PRO A 22 -43.32 -12.33 1.40
C PRO A 22 -42.49 -11.12 1.85
N LEU A 23 -43.15 -10.01 2.23
CA LEU A 23 -42.45 -8.81 2.73
C LEU A 23 -41.77 -9.07 4.07
N LEU A 24 -42.41 -9.82 4.96
CA LEU A 24 -41.83 -10.24 6.24
C LEU A 24 -40.62 -11.17 6.06
N ALA A 25 -40.69 -12.11 5.12
CA ALA A 25 -39.57 -12.99 4.79
C ALA A 25 -38.37 -12.18 4.24
N GLN A 26 -38.63 -11.20 3.39
CA GLN A 26 -37.59 -10.34 2.83
C GLN A 26 -36.96 -9.44 3.91
N ALA A 27 -37.76 -8.85 4.80
CA ALA A 27 -37.27 -8.07 5.93
C ALA A 27 -36.41 -8.93 6.88
N LEU A 28 -36.79 -10.18 7.13
CA LEU A 28 -36.01 -11.11 7.94
C LEU A 28 -34.65 -11.45 7.30
N LEU A 29 -34.60 -11.62 5.98
CA LEU A 29 -33.35 -11.83 5.25
C LEU A 29 -32.43 -10.59 5.33
N SER A 30 -32.97 -9.41 5.03
CA SER A 30 -32.20 -8.16 5.09
C SER A 30 -31.64 -7.89 6.49
N ILE A 31 -32.41 -8.14 7.55
CA ILE A 31 -31.90 -7.90 8.91
C ILE A 31 -30.85 -8.93 9.35
N LYS A 32 -30.91 -10.16 8.82
CA LYS A 32 -29.86 -11.16 9.02
C LYS A 32 -28.57 -10.72 8.34
N GLU A 33 -28.65 -10.24 7.10
CA GLU A 33 -27.52 -9.71 6.35
C GLU A 33 -26.88 -8.49 7.04
N ILE A 34 -27.69 -7.55 7.54
CA ILE A 34 -27.21 -6.42 8.34
C ILE A 34 -26.46 -6.90 9.60
N ASN A 35 -26.97 -7.92 10.31
CA ASN A 35 -26.27 -8.44 11.49
C ASN A 35 -24.91 -9.07 11.13
N VAL A 36 -24.83 -9.80 10.02
CA VAL A 36 -23.56 -10.34 9.51
C VAL A 36 -22.59 -9.19 9.22
N ASN A 37 -23.04 -8.19 8.46
CA ASN A 37 -22.22 -7.03 8.11
C ASN A 37 -21.75 -6.22 9.33
N ILE A 38 -22.61 -6.03 10.34
CA ILE A 38 -22.25 -5.35 11.59
C ILE A 38 -21.20 -6.14 12.37
N ASN A 39 -21.39 -7.46 12.51
CA ASN A 39 -20.44 -8.31 13.21
C ASN A 39 -19.10 -8.36 12.50
N GLU A 40 -19.11 -8.39 11.17
CA GLU A 40 -17.90 -8.38 10.36
C GLU A 40 -17.17 -7.03 10.43
N TYR A 41 -17.91 -5.92 10.40
CA TYR A 41 -17.35 -4.59 10.63
C TYR A 41 -16.72 -4.45 12.02
N LYS A 42 -17.38 -4.94 13.08
CA LYS A 42 -16.82 -4.97 14.43
C LYS A 42 -15.56 -5.81 14.49
N ARG A 43 -15.58 -7.01 13.90
CA ARG A 43 -14.40 -7.89 13.82
C ARG A 43 -13.23 -7.19 13.13
N ARG A 44 -13.46 -6.54 11.98
CA ARG A 44 -12.44 -5.78 11.24
C ARG A 44 -11.90 -4.61 12.07
N LYS A 45 -12.78 -3.84 12.73
CA LYS A 45 -12.38 -2.72 13.60
C LYS A 45 -11.55 -3.19 14.80
N ASP A 46 -11.97 -4.26 15.46
CA ASP A 46 -11.26 -4.83 16.61
C ASP A 46 -9.89 -5.40 16.20
N LEU A 47 -9.81 -6.03 15.02
CA LEU A 47 -8.53 -6.45 14.42
C LEU A 47 -7.60 -5.26 14.19
N VAL A 48 -8.07 -4.21 13.51
CA VAL A 48 -7.27 -3.01 13.26
C VAL A 48 -6.77 -2.40 14.56
N LEU A 49 -7.63 -2.25 15.58
CA LEU A 49 -7.25 -1.72 16.89
C LEU A 49 -6.23 -2.60 17.62
N LYS A 50 -6.37 -3.93 17.53
CA LYS A 50 -5.48 -4.88 18.20
C LYS A 50 -4.07 -4.89 17.58
N TYR A 51 -3.94 -4.62 16.29
CA TYR A 51 -2.66 -4.62 15.59
C TYR A 51 -2.05 -3.22 15.40
N ARG A 52 -2.84 -2.15 15.54
CA ARG A 52 -2.37 -0.76 15.60
C ARG A 52 -1.63 -0.44 16.91
N LYS A 53 -1.98 -1.08 18.03
CA LYS A 53 -1.32 -0.88 19.34
C LYS A 53 0.06 -1.53 19.48
N GLY A 54 0.55 -2.28 18.48
CA GLY A 54 1.78 -3.06 18.62
C GLY A 54 3.09 -2.28 18.64
N ASP A 55 3.06 -0.98 18.35
CA ASP A 55 4.28 -0.17 18.16
C ASP A 55 4.58 0.76 19.36
N GLU A 56 3.74 0.80 20.40
CA GLU A 56 3.97 1.59 21.63
C GLU A 56 4.35 0.73 22.86
N ASP A 57 4.54 -0.58 22.70
CA ASP A 57 4.99 -1.40 23.83
C ASP A 57 6.51 -1.20 24.05
N THR A 58 6.87 -0.61 25.18
CA THR A 58 8.26 -0.57 25.66
C THR A 58 8.82 -1.99 25.85
N LEU A 59 10.15 -2.14 25.79
CA LEU A 59 10.82 -3.44 25.97
C LEU A 59 10.40 -4.16 27.27
N ILE A 60 10.10 -3.38 28.32
CA ILE A 60 9.65 -3.87 29.62
C ILE A 60 8.23 -4.46 29.53
N ASP A 61 7.33 -3.85 28.75
CA ASP A 61 5.99 -4.39 28.49
C ASP A 61 5.99 -5.62 27.59
N LYS A 62 7.01 -5.77 26.73
CA LYS A 62 7.21 -7.01 25.96
C LYS A 62 7.71 -8.14 26.84
N ILE A 63 8.49 -7.84 27.88
CA ILE A 63 9.00 -8.81 28.86
C ILE A 63 7.91 -9.24 29.84
N SER A 64 7.04 -8.32 30.28
CA SER A 64 5.90 -8.66 31.17
C SER A 64 4.84 -9.54 30.51
N LYS A 65 4.75 -9.53 29.17
CA LYS A 65 3.87 -10.40 28.36
C LYS A 65 4.49 -11.77 28.02
N LEU A 66 5.73 -12.06 28.45
CA LEU A 66 6.38 -13.35 28.22
C LEU A 66 5.79 -14.44 29.11
N SER A 67 4.77 -15.13 28.60
CA SER A 67 4.33 -16.40 29.16
C SER A 67 5.25 -17.54 28.70
N MET A 68 5.65 -18.45 29.61
CA MET A 68 6.41 -19.67 29.29
C MET A 68 5.78 -20.48 28.14
N HIS A 69 4.45 -20.52 28.09
CA HIS A 69 3.71 -21.17 27.00
C HIS A 69 3.92 -20.47 25.63
N SER A 70 4.12 -19.16 25.64
CA SER A 70 4.40 -18.36 24.44
C SER A 70 5.85 -18.51 23.97
N ILE A 71 6.80 -18.67 24.90
CA ILE A 71 8.21 -18.94 24.62
C ILE A 71 8.37 -20.34 24.00
N ILE A 72 7.71 -21.35 24.57
CA ILE A 72 7.71 -22.72 24.03
C ILE A 72 7.14 -22.75 22.61
N LYS A 73 6.03 -22.05 22.35
CA LYS A 73 5.47 -21.91 20.99
C LYS A 73 6.45 -21.25 20.02
N LYS A 74 7.12 -20.17 20.41
CA LYS A 74 8.15 -19.54 19.57
C LYS A 74 9.32 -20.49 19.28
N SER A 75 9.80 -21.23 20.28
CA SER A 75 10.87 -22.21 20.11
C SER A 75 10.47 -23.34 19.14
N ASN A 76 9.28 -23.91 19.33
CA ASN A 76 8.75 -24.95 18.45
C ASN A 76 8.52 -24.46 17.01
N ARG A 77 8.15 -23.19 16.83
CA ARG A 77 8.04 -22.56 15.49
C ARG A 77 9.38 -22.41 14.82
N VAL A 78 10.43 -22.00 15.53
CA VAL A 78 11.79 -21.90 14.97
C VAL A 78 12.28 -23.28 14.56
N SER A 79 12.09 -24.31 15.39
CA SER A 79 12.43 -25.69 15.06
C SER A 79 11.67 -26.21 13.84
N SER A 80 10.36 -25.95 13.77
CA SER A 80 9.52 -26.35 12.64
C SER A 80 9.90 -25.62 11.34
N HIS A 81 10.21 -24.32 11.41
CA HIS A 81 10.71 -23.55 10.27
C HIS A 81 12.04 -24.12 9.74
N LEU A 82 12.94 -24.56 10.63
CA LEU A 82 14.19 -25.22 10.24
C LEU A 82 13.94 -26.58 9.54
N LYS A 83 12.95 -27.35 9.99
CA LYS A 83 12.51 -28.59 9.31
C LYS A 83 11.92 -28.32 7.92
N HIS A 84 11.20 -27.20 7.77
CA HIS A 84 10.61 -26.77 6.51
C HIS A 84 11.67 -26.35 5.48
N LEU A 85 12.70 -25.62 5.93
CA LEU A 85 13.85 -25.21 5.09
C LEU A 85 14.72 -26.39 4.66
N THR A 86 14.80 -27.44 5.48
CA THR A 86 15.60 -28.64 5.21
C THR A 86 14.85 -29.72 4.41
N GLY A 87 13.57 -29.50 4.07
CA GLY A 87 12.77 -30.41 3.25
C GLY A 87 12.34 -31.70 3.96
N ILE A 88 12.48 -31.77 5.29
CA ILE A 88 12.24 -32.98 6.10
C ILE A 88 10.72 -33.18 6.38
N SER A 89 9.90 -32.14 6.21
CA SER A 89 8.44 -32.19 6.45
C SER A 89 7.64 -31.91 5.16
N PRO A 90 6.55 -32.66 4.90
CA PRO A 90 5.64 -32.36 3.80
C PRO A 90 5.02 -30.97 3.99
N GLN A 91 5.16 -30.10 2.98
CA GLN A 91 4.65 -28.73 3.01
C GLN A 91 3.21 -28.67 2.49
N ILE A 92 2.34 -27.96 3.20
CA ILE A 92 1.05 -27.56 2.64
C ILE A 92 1.32 -26.41 1.66
N LYS A 93 1.34 -26.73 0.36
CA LYS A 93 1.39 -25.73 -0.69
C LYS A 93 0.02 -25.05 -0.80
N ASP A 94 -0.04 -23.78 -0.44
CA ASP A 94 -1.22 -22.93 -0.62
C ASP A 94 -0.92 -21.94 -1.74
N GLU A 95 -0.98 -22.43 -2.98
CA GLU A 95 -0.59 -21.65 -4.17
C GLU A 95 -1.40 -20.36 -4.32
N ALA A 96 -2.68 -20.39 -3.92
CA ALA A 96 -3.56 -19.22 -3.96
C ALA A 96 -3.08 -18.14 -2.98
N PHE A 97 -2.69 -18.53 -1.77
CA PHE A 97 -2.14 -17.59 -0.79
C PHE A 97 -0.76 -17.09 -1.20
N ASP A 98 0.11 -17.97 -1.70
CA ASP A 98 1.46 -17.61 -2.11
C ASP A 98 1.44 -16.56 -3.22
N GLU A 99 0.54 -16.69 -4.20
CA GLU A 99 0.36 -15.70 -5.26
C GLU A 99 -0.20 -14.37 -4.71
N ALA A 100 -1.19 -14.43 -3.80
CA ALA A 100 -1.74 -13.23 -3.16
C ALA A 100 -0.68 -12.47 -2.33
N GLU A 101 0.15 -13.19 -1.56
CA GLU A 101 1.26 -12.63 -0.79
C GLU A 101 2.34 -12.04 -1.71
N LYS A 102 2.68 -12.74 -2.80
CA LYS A 102 3.64 -12.26 -3.79
C LYS A 102 3.20 -10.93 -4.39
N ARG A 103 1.94 -10.81 -4.82
CA ARG A 103 1.36 -9.55 -5.35
C ARG A 103 1.38 -8.44 -4.31
N PHE A 104 0.98 -8.75 -3.07
CA PHE A 104 1.01 -7.81 -1.95
C PHE A 104 2.42 -7.24 -1.72
N ARG A 105 3.44 -8.11 -1.60
CA ARG A 105 4.84 -7.70 -1.40
C ARG A 105 5.42 -6.94 -2.59
N LEU A 106 5.06 -7.33 -3.82
CA LEU A 106 5.48 -6.65 -5.03
C LEU A 106 4.93 -5.22 -5.07
N GLN A 107 3.65 -5.04 -4.81
CA GLN A 107 3.01 -3.73 -4.80
C GLN A 107 3.63 -2.78 -3.77
N GLU A 108 3.91 -3.25 -2.55
CA GLU A 108 4.60 -2.46 -1.54
C GLU A 108 5.98 -1.97 -2.03
N ARG A 109 6.73 -2.86 -2.68
CA ARG A 109 8.05 -2.56 -3.23
C ARG A 109 7.99 -1.52 -4.34
N LEU A 110 7.01 -1.64 -5.24
CA LEU A 110 6.79 -0.70 -6.34
C LEU A 110 6.46 0.69 -5.81
N ILE A 111 5.57 0.79 -4.82
CA ILE A 111 5.22 2.08 -4.18
C ILE A 111 6.45 2.71 -3.52
N LYS A 112 7.24 1.94 -2.75
CA LYS A 112 8.47 2.42 -2.12
C LYS A 112 9.49 2.92 -3.15
N SER A 113 9.67 2.17 -4.24
CA SER A 113 10.56 2.58 -5.33
C SER A 113 10.09 3.89 -5.94
N PHE A 114 8.82 3.98 -6.30
CA PHE A 114 8.25 5.16 -6.96
C PHE A 114 8.40 6.44 -6.12
N ILE A 115 8.14 6.38 -4.80
CA ILE A 115 8.36 7.53 -3.90
C ILE A 115 9.83 7.96 -3.91
N ARG A 116 10.75 7.01 -3.81
CA ARG A 116 12.21 7.28 -3.82
C ARG A 116 12.63 7.91 -5.15
N ASP A 117 12.15 7.35 -6.26
CA ASP A 117 12.52 7.77 -7.61
C ASP A 117 11.96 9.18 -7.91
N ILE A 118 10.75 9.51 -7.46
CA ILE A 118 10.22 10.88 -7.49
C ILE A 118 11.06 11.83 -6.64
N SER A 119 11.43 11.42 -5.42
CA SER A 119 12.21 12.27 -4.51
C SER A 119 13.57 12.62 -5.10
N LEU A 120 14.25 11.63 -5.70
CA LEU A 120 15.50 11.83 -6.44
C LEU A 120 15.30 12.74 -7.65
N TYR A 121 14.23 12.52 -8.43
CA TYR A 121 13.89 13.39 -9.55
C TYR A 121 13.71 14.85 -9.11
N LEU A 122 12.94 15.11 -8.04
CA LEU A 122 12.73 16.47 -7.53
C LEU A 122 14.06 17.11 -7.08
N GLN A 123 14.92 16.34 -6.42
CA GLN A 123 16.26 16.82 -6.05
C GLN A 123 17.07 17.22 -7.30
N HIS A 124 17.11 16.38 -8.32
CA HIS A 124 17.84 16.69 -9.56
C HIS A 124 17.29 17.90 -10.31
N ILE A 125 15.96 18.07 -10.35
CA ILE A 125 15.37 19.27 -10.96
C ILE A 125 15.73 20.53 -10.16
N ARG A 126 15.74 20.46 -8.82
CA ARG A 126 16.17 21.56 -7.96
C ARG A 126 17.62 21.96 -8.24
N GLU A 127 18.54 20.99 -8.20
CA GLU A 127 19.96 21.20 -8.48
C GLU A 127 20.16 21.79 -9.88
N SER A 128 19.47 21.24 -10.88
CA SER A 128 19.51 21.74 -12.25
C SER A 128 18.98 23.17 -12.38
N ALA A 129 17.91 23.52 -11.66
CA ALA A 129 17.36 24.88 -11.66
C ALA A 129 18.37 25.88 -11.04
N SER A 130 19.02 25.51 -9.93
CA SER A 130 20.05 26.34 -9.29
C SER A 130 21.24 26.60 -10.22
N VAL A 131 21.74 25.58 -10.91
CA VAL A 131 22.85 25.74 -11.87
C VAL A 131 22.43 26.64 -13.04
N LYS A 132 21.19 26.51 -13.54
CA LYS A 132 20.68 27.37 -14.62
C LYS A 132 20.53 28.83 -14.18
N VAL A 133 20.15 29.09 -12.92
CA VAL A 133 20.16 30.46 -12.37
C VAL A 133 21.57 31.03 -12.35
N LEU A 134 22.57 30.24 -11.91
CA LEU A 134 23.96 30.68 -11.92
C LEU A 134 24.46 30.99 -13.33
N ALA A 135 24.19 30.11 -14.30
CA ALA A 135 24.52 30.34 -15.69
C ALA A 135 23.84 31.61 -16.26
N ALA A 136 22.60 31.88 -15.86
CA ALA A 136 21.89 33.08 -16.27
C ALA A 136 22.45 34.37 -15.64
N ILE A 137 22.98 34.31 -14.42
CA ILE A 137 23.74 35.41 -13.80
C ILE A 137 25.00 35.69 -14.60
N SER A 138 25.83 34.67 -14.86
CA SER A 138 27.06 34.84 -15.63
C SER A 138 26.80 35.33 -17.07
N PHE A 139 25.71 34.88 -17.70
CA PHE A 139 25.28 35.39 -18.99
C PHE A 139 24.93 36.89 -18.91
N CYS A 140 24.25 37.32 -17.86
CA CYS A 140 23.97 38.74 -17.63
C CYS A 140 25.26 39.54 -17.53
N ASP A 141 26.21 39.11 -16.70
CA ASP A 141 27.48 39.82 -16.46
C ASP A 141 28.29 40.02 -17.76
N ILE A 142 28.30 39.02 -18.66
CA ILE A 142 29.06 39.10 -19.94
C ILE A 142 28.41 40.04 -20.96
N TYR A 143 27.07 40.08 -21.01
CA TYR A 143 26.33 40.77 -22.07
C TYR A 143 25.76 42.13 -21.65
N THR A 144 26.04 42.60 -20.43
CA THR A 144 25.54 43.88 -19.89
C THR A 144 25.85 45.08 -20.80
N ASP A 145 26.99 45.06 -21.51
CA ASP A 145 27.43 46.16 -22.39
C ASP A 145 27.03 45.98 -23.88
N ARG A 146 26.32 44.90 -24.25
CA ARG A 146 25.94 44.62 -25.66
C ARG A 146 24.45 44.87 -25.90
N SER A 147 24.14 45.96 -26.59
CA SER A 147 22.80 46.57 -26.80
C SER A 147 21.76 45.76 -27.59
N GLN A 148 21.98 44.48 -27.91
CA GLN A 148 21.08 43.67 -28.74
C GLN A 148 20.30 42.59 -27.99
N LEU A 149 20.72 42.21 -26.78
CA LEU A 149 20.05 41.19 -25.96
C LEU A 149 19.46 41.85 -24.70
N ASP A 150 18.44 41.22 -24.10
CA ASP A 150 17.92 41.58 -22.77
C ASP A 150 18.31 40.46 -21.77
N PRO A 151 19.55 40.51 -21.22
CA PRO A 151 20.08 39.46 -20.37
C PRO A 151 19.39 39.43 -18.99
N GLU A 152 18.86 40.57 -18.54
CA GLU A 152 18.08 40.65 -17.30
C GLU A 152 16.80 39.83 -17.39
N ARG A 153 16.11 39.86 -18.54
CA ARG A 153 14.91 39.03 -18.74
C ARG A 153 15.23 37.54 -18.73
N PHE A 154 16.39 37.14 -19.25
CA PHE A 154 16.88 35.77 -19.17
C PHE A 154 17.11 35.33 -17.73
N GLN A 155 17.82 36.16 -16.95
CA GLN A 155 18.06 35.93 -15.53
C GLN A 155 16.76 35.88 -14.71
N ARG A 156 15.83 36.82 -14.95
CA ARG A 156 14.51 36.86 -14.29
C ARG A 156 13.68 35.60 -14.55
N ALA A 157 13.68 35.09 -15.79
CA ALA A 157 12.96 33.87 -16.14
C ALA A 157 13.51 32.65 -15.39
N HIS A 158 14.83 32.47 -15.34
CA HIS A 158 15.47 31.38 -14.62
C HIS A 158 15.22 31.45 -13.10
N ARG A 159 15.28 32.65 -12.49
CA ARG A 159 14.89 32.84 -11.08
C ARG A 159 13.42 32.53 -10.83
N SER A 160 12.51 32.97 -11.71
CA SER A 160 11.08 32.66 -11.61
C SER A 160 10.82 31.15 -11.60
N ILE A 161 11.51 30.39 -12.46
CA ILE A 161 11.41 28.92 -12.50
C ILE A 161 11.92 28.29 -11.20
N SER A 162 13.12 28.69 -10.75
CA SER A 162 13.78 28.17 -9.54
C SER A 162 13.03 28.49 -8.26
N ASP A 163 12.59 29.74 -8.09
CA ASP A 163 12.17 30.27 -6.79
C ASP A 163 10.65 30.25 -6.60
N LYS A 164 9.89 30.16 -7.70
CA LYS A 164 8.41 30.15 -7.66
C LYS A 164 7.83 28.87 -8.24
N GLN A 165 8.14 28.57 -9.50
CA GLN A 165 7.46 27.47 -10.21
C GLN A 165 7.84 26.10 -9.65
N PHE A 166 9.14 25.87 -9.40
CA PHE A 166 9.60 24.59 -8.90
C PHE A 166 9.14 24.29 -7.46
N PRO A 167 9.24 25.22 -6.49
CA PRO A 167 8.73 24.99 -5.14
C PRO A 167 7.22 24.72 -5.10
N HIS A 168 6.45 25.40 -5.95
CA HIS A 168 5.01 25.13 -6.10
C HIS A 168 4.75 23.72 -6.67
N PHE A 169 5.43 23.34 -7.76
CA PHE A 169 5.35 21.99 -8.32
C PHE A 169 5.72 20.92 -7.29
N GLN A 170 6.80 21.13 -6.55
CA GLN A 170 7.26 20.19 -5.53
C GLN A 170 6.23 20.03 -4.41
N LYS A 171 5.85 21.12 -3.72
CA LYS A 171 5.03 21.03 -2.52
C LYS A 171 3.56 20.71 -2.83
N GLU A 172 2.96 21.51 -3.70
CA GLU A 172 1.50 21.47 -3.92
C GLU A 172 1.07 20.34 -4.86
N ARG A 173 2.01 19.79 -5.65
CA ARG A 173 1.69 18.72 -6.61
C ARG A 173 2.39 17.41 -6.25
N ALA A 174 3.72 17.37 -6.30
CA ALA A 174 4.44 16.11 -6.10
C ALA A 174 4.35 15.59 -4.65
N GLU A 175 4.53 16.45 -3.65
CA GLU A 175 4.46 16.03 -2.25
C GLU A 175 3.01 15.81 -1.80
N ALA A 176 2.14 16.81 -1.97
CA ALA A 176 0.77 16.76 -1.47
C ALA A 176 -0.12 15.71 -2.18
N LEU A 177 0.00 15.54 -3.49
CA LEU A 177 -0.91 14.68 -4.27
C LEU A 177 -0.33 13.28 -4.55
N VAL A 178 0.96 13.07 -4.32
CA VAL A 178 1.65 11.82 -4.70
C VAL A 178 2.42 11.22 -3.53
N ILE A 179 3.46 11.89 -3.02
CA ILE A 179 4.32 11.32 -1.96
C ILE A 179 3.53 11.10 -0.66
N PHE A 180 2.75 12.08 -0.22
CA PHE A 180 1.99 11.98 1.02
C PHE A 180 0.94 10.85 0.99
N PRO A 181 0.03 10.78 0.00
CA PRO A 181 -0.93 9.66 -0.10
C PRO A 181 -0.26 8.29 -0.17
N LEU A 182 0.83 8.15 -0.92
CA LEU A 182 1.55 6.88 -1.03
C LEU A 182 2.28 6.50 0.26
N THR A 183 2.78 7.48 1.00
CA THR A 183 3.37 7.25 2.34
C THR A 183 2.31 6.77 3.33
N GLN A 184 1.12 7.38 3.31
CA GLN A 184 0.00 6.92 4.13
C GLN A 184 -0.43 5.50 3.75
N LEU A 185 -0.50 5.21 2.44
CA LEU A 185 -0.78 3.87 1.95
C LEU A 185 0.25 2.85 2.49
N LEU A 186 1.55 3.15 2.46
CA LEU A 186 2.59 2.26 2.99
C LEU A 186 2.41 1.95 4.49
N LEU A 187 1.92 2.89 5.30
CA LEU A 187 1.61 2.63 6.71
C LEU A 187 0.49 1.58 6.85
N MET A 188 -0.45 1.53 5.90
CA MET A 188 -1.55 0.56 5.92
C MET A 188 -1.09 -0.88 5.62
N PHE A 189 0.08 -1.09 5.01
CA PHE A 189 0.65 -2.43 4.77
C PHE A 189 1.08 -3.14 6.07
N ALA A 190 1.34 -2.41 7.16
CA ALA A 190 1.82 -2.98 8.42
C ALA A 190 0.83 -3.98 9.05
N GLY A 191 -0.49 -3.73 8.93
CA GLY A 191 -1.53 -4.62 9.46
C GLY A 191 -1.56 -5.97 8.73
N PRO A 192 -1.74 -5.99 7.40
CA PRO A 192 -1.68 -7.20 6.60
C PRO A 192 -0.37 -7.99 6.79
N HIS A 193 0.80 -7.32 6.86
CA HIS A 193 2.08 -7.98 7.17
C HIS A 193 2.03 -8.76 8.49
N LYS A 194 1.53 -8.14 9.55
CA LYS A 194 1.39 -8.80 10.87
C LYS A 194 0.45 -10.02 10.80
N LEU A 195 -0.60 -9.96 9.96
CA LEU A 195 -1.54 -11.07 9.79
C LEU A 195 -0.96 -12.21 8.94
N ILE A 196 -0.24 -11.90 7.86
CA ILE A 196 0.48 -12.86 7.02
C ILE A 196 1.50 -13.63 7.88
N GLN A 197 2.31 -12.91 8.68
CA GLN A 197 3.23 -13.55 9.62
C GLN A 197 2.50 -14.44 10.63
N LYS A 198 1.37 -13.97 11.16
CA LYS A 198 0.57 -14.76 12.10
C LYS A 198 -0.05 -16.01 11.45
N ARG A 199 -0.40 -15.96 10.17
CA ARG A 199 -0.85 -17.14 9.41
C ARG A 199 0.27 -18.17 9.33
N PHE A 200 1.47 -17.74 8.96
CA PHE A 200 2.65 -18.60 8.90
C PHE A 200 2.94 -19.26 10.26
N ASP A 201 2.93 -18.47 11.33
CA ASP A 201 3.06 -18.96 12.70
C ASP A 201 2.00 -20.03 13.07
N LYS A 202 0.76 -19.88 12.57
CA LYS A 202 -0.35 -20.79 12.84
C LYS A 202 -0.27 -22.08 12.02
N LEU A 203 0.27 -22.00 10.81
CA LEU A 203 0.58 -23.17 10.00
C LEU A 203 1.63 -24.05 10.72
N LEU A 204 2.70 -23.45 11.23
CA LEU A 204 3.71 -24.17 12.01
C LEU A 204 3.15 -24.79 13.29
N ASP A 205 2.23 -24.10 13.98
CA ASP A 205 1.53 -24.65 15.15
C ASP A 205 0.70 -25.90 14.75
N TYR A 206 0.00 -25.84 13.61
CA TYR A 206 -0.79 -26.95 13.08
C TYR A 206 0.07 -28.16 12.69
N ASP A 207 1.17 -27.95 11.95
CA ASP A 207 2.07 -29.02 11.53
C ASP A 207 2.70 -29.74 12.72
N ASN A 208 3.13 -28.98 13.75
CA ASN A 208 3.66 -29.55 14.98
C ASN A 208 2.60 -30.39 15.74
N CYS A 209 1.36 -29.90 15.82
CA CYS A 209 0.26 -30.64 16.43
C CYS A 209 -0.08 -31.90 15.63
N LYS A 210 0.01 -31.86 14.30
CA LYS A 210 -0.26 -32.99 13.41
C LYS A 210 0.77 -34.10 13.63
N GLU A 211 2.06 -33.76 13.62
CA GLU A 211 3.15 -34.71 13.90
C GLU A 211 3.00 -35.35 15.29
N ARG A 212 2.59 -34.56 16.30
CA ARG A 212 2.37 -35.05 17.67
C ARG A 212 1.14 -35.97 17.77
N ALA A 213 0.05 -35.65 17.07
CA ALA A 213 -1.17 -36.46 17.05
C ALA A 213 -0.96 -37.82 16.39
N GLU A 214 -0.20 -37.86 15.28
CA GLU A 214 0.16 -39.10 14.58
C GLU A 214 0.97 -40.06 15.47
N ARG A 215 1.85 -39.51 16.33
CA ARG A 215 2.69 -40.29 17.26
C ARG A 215 1.93 -40.81 18.48
N LEU A 216 1.14 -39.97 19.14
CA LEU A 216 0.56 -40.27 20.46
C LEU A 216 -0.86 -40.87 20.42
N LYS A 217 -1.63 -40.63 19.34
CA LYS A 217 -3.01 -41.13 19.16
C LYS A 217 -3.98 -40.91 20.33
N ASP A 218 -3.70 -39.93 21.20
CA ASP A 218 -4.54 -39.56 22.35
C ASP A 218 -5.63 -38.57 21.94
N ARG A 219 -6.83 -38.72 22.51
CA ARG A 219 -8.01 -37.87 22.28
C ARG A 219 -7.71 -36.40 22.60
N ARG A 220 -6.95 -36.11 23.67
CA ARG A 220 -6.57 -34.73 24.01
C ARG A 220 -5.70 -34.07 22.95
N VAL A 221 -4.79 -34.84 22.35
CA VAL A 221 -3.90 -34.34 21.30
C VAL A 221 -4.66 -34.14 19.98
N GLN A 222 -5.69 -34.94 19.73
CA GLN A 222 -6.61 -34.71 18.60
C GLN A 222 -7.44 -33.44 18.76
N ASP A 223 -7.92 -33.14 19.97
CA ASP A 223 -8.63 -31.88 20.26
C ASP A 223 -7.71 -30.66 20.06
N GLU A 224 -6.45 -30.74 20.50
CA GLU A 224 -5.42 -29.71 20.25
C GLU A 224 -5.15 -29.52 18.74
N LEU A 225 -5.04 -30.61 17.99
CA LEU A 225 -4.86 -30.59 16.54
C LEU A 225 -6.04 -29.91 15.84
N GLN A 226 -7.28 -30.26 16.20
CA GLN A 226 -8.47 -29.66 15.61
C GLN A 226 -8.54 -28.16 15.90
N ALA A 227 -8.20 -27.73 17.11
CA ALA A 227 -8.13 -26.32 17.46
C ALA A 227 -7.03 -25.58 16.67
N ALA A 228 -5.84 -26.18 16.50
CA ALA A 228 -4.76 -25.59 15.70
C ALA A 228 -5.18 -25.44 14.23
N ARG A 229 -5.81 -26.47 13.66
CA ARG A 229 -6.36 -26.48 12.30
C ARG A 229 -7.37 -25.37 12.08
N ASN A 230 -8.40 -25.29 12.92
CA ASN A 230 -9.47 -24.29 12.81
C ASN A 230 -8.90 -22.86 12.87
N ASN A 231 -7.92 -22.62 13.73
CA ASN A 231 -7.28 -21.31 13.85
C ASN A 231 -6.46 -20.93 12.60
N TYR A 232 -5.75 -21.89 12.00
CA TYR A 232 -5.03 -21.67 10.74
C TYR A 232 -6.01 -21.43 9.59
N GLU A 233 -6.99 -22.31 9.39
CA GLU A 233 -7.97 -22.22 8.29
C GLU A 233 -8.77 -20.91 8.36
N ALA A 234 -9.19 -20.49 9.55
CA ALA A 234 -9.92 -19.22 9.73
C ALA A 234 -9.07 -17.99 9.36
N LEU A 235 -7.78 -17.99 9.70
CA LEU A 235 -6.88 -16.88 9.35
C LEU A 235 -6.48 -16.92 7.88
N ASN A 236 -6.30 -18.11 7.31
CA ASN A 236 -6.04 -18.29 5.89
C ASN A 236 -7.20 -17.78 5.04
N ALA A 237 -8.42 -18.23 5.33
CA ALA A 237 -9.63 -17.81 4.61
C ALA A 237 -9.85 -16.29 4.70
N GLN A 238 -9.61 -15.69 5.88
CA GLN A 238 -9.70 -14.23 6.02
C GLN A 238 -8.70 -13.51 5.10
N LEU A 239 -7.44 -13.94 5.06
CA LEU A 239 -6.42 -13.29 4.24
C LEU A 239 -6.67 -13.48 2.74
N LEU A 240 -7.14 -14.66 2.32
CA LEU A 240 -7.52 -14.92 0.93
C LEU A 240 -8.68 -14.03 0.46
N ASP A 241 -9.57 -13.62 1.36
CA ASP A 241 -10.64 -12.67 1.04
C ASP A 241 -10.18 -11.20 1.09
N GLU A 242 -9.38 -10.81 2.10
CA GLU A 242 -9.03 -9.42 2.37
C GLU A 242 -7.84 -8.92 1.54
N LEU A 243 -6.80 -9.74 1.31
CA LEU A 243 -5.60 -9.31 0.58
C LEU A 243 -5.89 -8.86 -0.87
N PRO A 244 -6.71 -9.57 -1.67
CA PRO A 244 -7.04 -9.12 -3.02
C PRO A 244 -7.80 -7.80 -3.04
N LYS A 245 -8.68 -7.56 -2.06
CA LYS A 245 -9.44 -6.31 -1.94
C LYS A 245 -8.52 -5.15 -1.59
N PHE A 246 -7.61 -5.37 -0.64
CA PHE A 246 -6.58 -4.38 -0.29
C PHE A 246 -5.67 -4.07 -1.50
N HIS A 247 -5.24 -5.11 -2.22
CA HIS A 247 -4.38 -4.97 -3.40
C HIS A 247 -5.02 -4.08 -4.47
N ARG A 248 -6.30 -4.32 -4.82
CA ARG A 248 -7.04 -3.50 -5.79
C ARG A 248 -7.14 -2.04 -5.35
N ALA A 249 -7.51 -1.79 -4.09
CA ALA A 249 -7.62 -0.43 -3.58
C ALA A 249 -6.27 0.32 -3.57
N ALA A 250 -5.19 -0.39 -3.22
CA ALA A 250 -3.83 0.14 -3.27
C ALA A 250 -3.37 0.42 -4.71
N GLU A 251 -3.79 -0.41 -5.67
CA GLU A 251 -3.47 -0.29 -7.10
C GLU A 251 -4.17 0.92 -7.71
N ASP A 252 -5.45 1.11 -7.40
CA ASP A 252 -6.23 2.26 -7.84
C ASP A 252 -5.63 3.57 -7.33
N LEU A 253 -5.28 3.62 -6.03
CA LEU A 253 -4.62 4.79 -5.44
C LEU A 253 -3.26 5.04 -6.08
N PHE A 254 -2.44 3.99 -6.25
CA PHE A 254 -1.13 4.10 -6.88
C PHE A 254 -1.23 4.61 -8.32
N THR A 255 -2.14 4.06 -9.10
CA THR A 255 -2.41 4.50 -10.48
C THR A 255 -2.88 5.95 -10.53
N GLY A 256 -3.75 6.36 -9.60
CA GLY A 256 -4.17 7.75 -9.45
C GLY A 256 -2.99 8.69 -9.18
N CYS A 257 -2.08 8.29 -8.28
CA CYS A 257 -0.87 9.04 -7.93
C CYS A 257 0.10 9.16 -9.13
N VAL A 258 0.28 8.09 -9.91
CA VAL A 258 1.10 8.11 -11.14
C VAL A 258 0.51 9.09 -12.17
N ARG A 259 -0.81 9.06 -12.39
CA ARG A 259 -1.49 10.01 -13.29
C ARG A 259 -1.37 11.44 -12.81
N ALA A 260 -1.56 11.69 -11.51
CA ALA A 260 -1.42 13.01 -10.90
C ALA A 260 0.00 13.56 -11.08
N PHE A 261 1.02 12.71 -10.88
CA PHE A 261 2.41 13.10 -11.11
C PHE A 261 2.68 13.45 -12.58
N ALA A 262 2.23 12.62 -13.52
CA ALA A 262 2.39 12.89 -14.96
C ALA A 262 1.73 14.20 -15.38
N GLN A 263 0.54 14.49 -14.85
CA GLN A 263 -0.15 15.75 -15.08
C GLN A 263 0.60 16.94 -14.47
N ALA A 264 1.06 16.81 -13.23
CA ALA A 264 1.84 17.85 -12.56
C ALA A 264 3.14 18.17 -13.32
N GLN A 265 3.82 17.13 -13.83
CA GLN A 265 5.02 17.28 -14.64
C GLN A 265 4.73 18.03 -15.95
N ARG A 266 3.68 17.64 -16.67
CA ARG A 266 3.25 18.32 -17.90
C ARG A 266 2.97 19.80 -17.65
N ASP A 267 2.24 20.11 -16.58
CA ASP A 267 1.88 21.48 -16.22
C ASP A 267 3.14 22.29 -15.86
N PHE A 268 4.06 21.72 -15.08
CA PHE A 268 5.35 22.34 -14.76
C PHE A 268 6.20 22.60 -16.00
N THR A 269 6.29 21.64 -16.93
CA THR A 269 7.00 21.82 -18.20
C THR A 269 6.37 22.92 -19.03
N LYS A 270 5.03 22.97 -19.12
CA LYS A 270 4.31 24.03 -19.86
C LYS A 270 4.59 25.41 -19.27
N LEU A 271 4.53 25.56 -17.95
CA LEU A 271 4.83 26.81 -17.25
C LEU A 271 6.29 27.25 -17.47
N THR A 272 7.23 26.31 -17.36
CA THR A 272 8.66 26.54 -17.58
C THR A 272 8.93 26.99 -19.02
N LEU A 273 8.34 26.31 -20.01
CA LEU A 273 8.44 26.71 -21.41
C LEU A 273 7.84 28.10 -21.65
N GLY A 274 6.70 28.42 -21.03
CA GLY A 274 6.08 29.74 -21.13
C GLY A 274 6.97 30.86 -20.57
N GLN A 275 7.75 30.61 -19.51
CA GLN A 275 8.73 31.57 -18.99
C GLN A 275 9.93 31.76 -19.94
N LEU A 276 10.30 30.71 -20.70
CA LEU A 276 11.43 30.73 -21.62
C LEU A 276 11.07 31.13 -23.05
N GLN A 277 9.80 31.00 -23.46
CA GLN A 277 9.31 31.31 -24.81
C GLN A 277 9.67 32.72 -25.30
N PRO A 278 9.61 33.78 -24.47
CA PRO A 278 10.00 35.12 -24.91
C PRO A 278 11.51 35.27 -25.15
N LEU A 279 12.31 34.30 -24.73
CA LEU A 279 13.77 34.26 -24.87
C LEU A 279 14.19 33.32 -26.02
N LEU A 280 13.33 32.38 -26.42
CA LEU A 280 13.54 31.40 -27.50
C LEU A 280 13.38 31.97 -28.92
N GLN A 281 13.08 33.26 -29.09
CA GLN A 281 13.20 33.95 -30.38
C GLN A 281 14.67 34.12 -30.82
N VAL A 282 15.63 33.86 -29.93
CA VAL A 282 17.05 33.74 -30.25
C VAL A 282 17.40 32.25 -30.32
N SER A 283 17.70 31.78 -31.53
CA SER A 283 17.95 30.38 -31.90
C SER A 283 18.92 29.65 -30.97
N VAL A 284 18.75 28.32 -30.88
CA VAL A 284 19.62 27.32 -30.20
C VAL A 284 19.30 27.03 -28.72
N CYS A 285 18.14 26.45 -28.41
CA CYS A 285 17.95 25.73 -27.13
C CYS A 285 16.98 24.55 -27.16
N VAL A 286 16.57 24.08 -28.34
CA VAL A 286 15.69 22.90 -28.48
C VAL A 286 16.39 21.60 -27.99
N CYS A 287 17.72 21.60 -27.92
CA CYS A 287 18.51 20.41 -27.60
C CYS A 287 18.49 20.02 -26.11
N VAL A 288 18.31 20.95 -25.17
CA VAL A 288 18.42 20.64 -23.71
C VAL A 288 17.08 20.25 -23.10
N CYS A 289 15.98 20.70 -23.68
CA CYS A 289 14.63 20.39 -23.23
C CYS A 289 14.26 18.92 -23.50
N VAL A 290 14.66 18.38 -24.65
CA VAL A 290 14.33 17.02 -25.09
C VAL A 290 15.08 15.96 -24.26
N CYS A 291 16.32 16.23 -23.85
CA CYS A 291 17.12 15.29 -23.07
C CYS A 291 16.50 14.96 -21.70
N VAL A 292 15.93 15.96 -21.00
CA VAL A 292 15.34 15.76 -19.67
C VAL A 292 13.96 15.09 -19.76
N CYS A 293 13.22 15.35 -20.83
CA CYS A 293 11.93 14.70 -21.07
C CYS A 293 12.11 13.20 -21.36
N VAL A 294 13.08 12.82 -22.19
CA VAL A 294 13.29 11.41 -22.59
C VAL A 294 13.74 10.54 -21.41
N CYS A 295 14.64 11.04 -20.55
CA CYS A 295 15.09 10.28 -19.37
C CYS A 295 13.93 9.93 -18.44
N VAL A 296 13.00 10.86 -18.21
CA VAL A 296 11.87 10.67 -17.30
C VAL A 296 10.74 9.84 -17.94
N CYS A 297 10.53 9.98 -19.25
CA CYS A 297 9.61 9.12 -20.00
C CYS A 297 10.04 7.65 -19.89
N VAL A 298 11.34 7.35 -20.03
CA VAL A 298 11.85 5.97 -19.90
C VAL A 298 11.67 5.44 -18.48
N CYS A 299 11.93 6.25 -17.45
CA CYS A 299 11.71 5.81 -16.05
C CYS A 299 10.23 5.50 -15.76
N VAL A 300 9.29 6.36 -16.19
CA VAL A 300 7.85 6.14 -15.98
C VAL A 300 7.34 4.99 -16.84
N CYS A 301 7.78 4.87 -18.10
CA CYS A 301 7.39 3.76 -18.98
C CYS A 301 7.88 2.42 -18.46
N VAL A 302 9.12 2.30 -17.96
CA VAL A 302 9.62 1.05 -17.36
C VAL A 302 8.85 0.71 -16.09
N CYS A 303 8.54 1.69 -15.23
CA CYS A 303 7.73 1.44 -14.04
C CYS A 303 6.32 0.95 -14.38
N VAL A 304 5.66 1.51 -15.40
CA VAL A 304 4.32 1.07 -15.82
C VAL A 304 4.36 -0.29 -16.54
N CYS A 305 5.33 -0.53 -17.41
CA CYS A 305 5.47 -1.81 -18.12
C CYS A 305 5.78 -3.00 -17.18
N VAL A 306 6.45 -2.77 -16.05
CA VAL A 306 6.69 -3.80 -15.03
C VAL A 306 5.47 -4.01 -14.11
N CYS A 307 4.51 -3.07 -14.08
CA CYS A 307 3.27 -3.23 -13.30
C CYS A 307 2.17 -4.00 -14.06
N VAL A 308 2.30 -4.14 -15.38
CA VAL A 308 1.27 -4.77 -16.26
C VAL A 308 1.65 -6.21 -16.66
N CYS A 309 2.85 -6.68 -16.29
CA CYS A 309 3.34 -8.04 -16.53
C CYS A 309 3.47 -8.81 -15.21
#